data_AF-A0A4Q3B844-F1
#
_entry.id   AF-A0A4Q3B844-F1
#
_cell.length_a   1.000
_cell.length_b   1.000
_cell.length_c   1.000
_cell.angle_alpha   90.00
_cell.angle_beta   90.00
_cell.angle_gamma   90.00
#
_symmetry.space_group_name_H-M   'P 1'
#
loop_
_entity.id
_entity.type
_entity.pdbx_description
1 polymer ?
#
loop_
_entity_poly.entity_id
_entity_poly.type
_entity_poly.pdbx_seq_one_letter_code
_entity_poly.pdbx_strand_id
1 'polypeptide(L)'
;MNKILLLSGIVMLAFASCKDKEPAKPDPTPTPTPEKQLKSCFTMSNEFIDSGRYVSFINCSENAASYEWKFPSSSPFTEKSPPDRLFDKRGSFPISLIVRNKDATKSDTMTKTVVVGRHALTKINIKKFKAVDGSGNAWDNDGTGPDIKILYGPDANPNMYSTEVHENAAGEISFDITPNIVMGNGNNGGWTFKLIDVDAGATPPMTTIGGSPNYIYPSRGTASPFTIYNANDYIIELEWILVK
;
A
#
# COMPACT_ATOMS: atom_id res chain seq x y z
N MET A 1 53.34 -28.32 -104.09
CA MET A 1 51.98 -27.75 -103.91
C MET A 1 51.84 -27.21 -102.49
N ASN A 2 51.30 -26.00 -102.37
CA ASN A 2 51.08 -25.20 -101.15
C ASN A 2 50.57 -25.99 -99.93
N LYS A 3 50.98 -25.60 -98.71
CA LYS A 3 50.28 -24.59 -97.88
C LYS A 3 51.02 -24.28 -96.56
N ILE A 4 50.94 -23.01 -96.22
CA ILE A 4 51.26 -22.28 -94.98
C ILE A 4 50.46 -22.82 -93.77
N LEU A 5 50.98 -22.74 -92.53
CA LEU A 5 50.26 -22.16 -91.37
C LEU A 5 51.15 -21.98 -90.11
N LEU A 6 51.03 -20.81 -89.48
CA LEU A 6 51.60 -20.36 -88.19
C LEU A 6 50.78 -20.86 -86.97
N LEU A 7 51.28 -20.52 -85.75
CA LEU A 7 50.70 -20.50 -84.38
C LEU A 7 51.13 -21.70 -83.50
N SER A 8 51.43 -21.57 -82.21
CA SER A 8 51.43 -20.48 -81.23
C SER A 8 52.24 -21.00 -80.01
N GLY A 9 53.01 -20.15 -79.34
CA GLY A 9 53.77 -20.54 -78.14
C GLY A 9 52.90 -20.66 -76.89
N ILE A 10 53.34 -21.46 -75.91
CA ILE A 10 52.98 -21.30 -74.50
C ILE A 10 54.24 -21.55 -73.65
N VAL A 11 54.68 -20.47 -72.99
CA VAL A 11 55.71 -20.44 -71.96
C VAL A 11 55.10 -21.03 -70.67
N MET A 12 55.77 -22.02 -70.09
CA MET A 12 55.36 -22.64 -68.84
C MET A 12 55.86 -21.78 -67.66
N LEU A 13 55.00 -20.91 -67.12
CA LEU A 13 55.28 -20.14 -65.89
C LEU A 13 55.18 -21.07 -64.67
N ALA A 14 56.28 -21.20 -63.93
CA ALA A 14 56.29 -21.80 -62.60
C ALA A 14 55.79 -20.77 -61.58
N PHE A 15 54.62 -20.99 -60.98
CA PHE A 15 54.16 -20.22 -59.82
C PHE A 15 54.70 -20.84 -58.53
N ALA A 16 55.60 -20.12 -57.87
CA ALA A 16 55.97 -20.38 -56.48
C ALA A 16 54.76 -20.08 -55.58
N SER A 17 54.24 -21.10 -54.90
CA SER A 17 53.16 -20.97 -53.93
C SER A 17 53.73 -20.40 -52.62
N CYS A 18 53.49 -19.11 -52.38
CA CYS A 18 53.56 -18.53 -51.04
C CYS A 18 52.33 -18.96 -50.25
N LYS A 19 52.52 -19.60 -49.09
CA LYS A 19 51.46 -19.79 -48.09
C LYS A 19 51.09 -18.42 -47.52
N ASP A 20 49.98 -17.86 -47.94
CA ASP A 20 49.37 -16.73 -47.24
C ASP A 20 49.00 -17.17 -45.83
N LYS A 21 49.50 -16.46 -44.82
CA LYS A 21 49.03 -16.62 -43.45
C LYS A 21 47.57 -16.20 -43.40
N GLU A 22 46.68 -17.13 -43.08
CA GLU A 22 45.30 -16.83 -42.75
C GLU A 22 45.28 -15.71 -41.68
N PRO A 23 44.55 -14.60 -41.90
CA PRO A 23 44.44 -13.56 -40.90
C PRO A 23 43.84 -14.17 -39.62
N ALA A 24 44.49 -13.95 -38.48
CA ALA A 24 44.00 -14.43 -37.21
C ALA A 24 42.54 -13.98 -37.04
N LYS A 25 41.64 -14.94 -36.79
CA LYS A 25 40.25 -14.66 -36.41
C LYS A 25 40.28 -13.64 -35.25
N PRO A 26 39.58 -12.49 -35.35
CA PRO A 26 39.52 -11.57 -34.24
C PRO A 26 39.01 -12.32 -33.01
N ASP A 27 39.77 -12.22 -31.91
CA ASP A 27 39.40 -12.74 -30.60
C ASP A 27 37.95 -12.32 -30.29
N PRO A 28 37.05 -13.22 -29.87
CA PRO A 28 35.72 -12.79 -29.45
C PRO A 28 35.87 -11.70 -28.38
N THR A 29 35.51 -10.47 -28.74
CA THR A 29 35.41 -9.36 -27.79
C THR A 29 34.67 -9.86 -26.54
N PRO A 30 35.23 -9.69 -25.33
CA PRO A 30 34.55 -10.12 -24.12
C PRO A 30 33.17 -9.50 -24.12
N THR A 31 32.14 -10.35 -24.11
CA THR A 31 30.75 -9.88 -23.99
C THR A 31 30.67 -9.08 -22.69
N PRO A 32 30.24 -7.80 -22.72
CA PRO A 32 30.20 -7.01 -21.50
C PRO A 32 29.32 -7.75 -20.50
N THR A 33 29.92 -8.19 -19.39
CA THR A 33 29.17 -8.75 -18.27
C THR A 33 28.12 -7.71 -17.86
N PRO A 34 26.84 -8.07 -17.70
CA PRO A 34 25.81 -7.10 -17.30
C PRO A 34 26.29 -6.34 -16.07
N GLU A 35 26.56 -5.05 -16.22
CA GLU A 35 27.05 -4.22 -15.11
C GLU A 35 25.98 -4.20 -14.03
N LYS A 36 26.32 -4.62 -12.81
CA LYS A 36 25.38 -4.66 -11.70
C LYS A 36 24.88 -3.23 -11.41
N GLN A 37 23.61 -2.96 -11.72
CA GLN A 37 23.07 -1.60 -11.70
C GLN A 37 22.93 -1.06 -10.27
N LEU A 38 23.40 0.17 -10.03
CA LEU A 38 23.15 0.88 -8.77
C LEU A 38 21.65 1.13 -8.59
N LYS A 39 21.10 0.73 -7.44
CA LYS A 39 19.67 0.90 -7.13
C LYS A 39 19.47 1.37 -5.70
N SER A 40 18.75 2.48 -5.52
CA SER A 40 18.27 2.97 -4.24
C SER A 40 16.99 2.23 -3.85
N CYS A 41 16.92 1.76 -2.60
CA CYS A 41 15.75 1.09 -2.06
C CYS A 41 15.73 1.22 -0.54
N PHE A 42 14.57 1.56 0.00
CA PHE A 42 14.31 1.40 1.43
C PHE A 42 12.84 1.10 1.73
N THR A 43 12.60 0.53 2.90
CA THR A 43 11.26 0.34 3.49
C THR A 43 11.14 1.12 4.78
N MET A 44 9.89 1.43 5.14
CA MET A 44 9.52 2.12 6.39
C MET A 44 8.51 1.24 7.13
N SER A 45 8.49 1.27 8.46
CA SER A 45 7.49 0.50 9.22
C SER A 45 6.06 0.93 8.95
N ASN A 46 5.84 2.23 8.74
CA ASN A 46 4.55 2.81 8.39
C ASN A 46 4.76 4.08 7.55
N GLU A 47 3.87 4.31 6.59
CA GLU A 47 3.81 5.57 5.82
C GLU A 47 2.80 6.54 6.43
N PHE A 48 1.90 6.04 7.28
CA PHE A 48 0.83 6.80 7.92
C PHE A 48 0.83 6.52 9.42
N ILE A 49 0.92 7.57 10.22
CA ILE A 49 1.00 7.44 11.68
C ILE A 49 0.26 8.58 12.39
N ASP A 50 -0.20 8.29 13.61
CA ASP A 50 -0.53 9.34 14.57
C ASP A 50 0.74 10.11 14.97
N SER A 51 0.56 11.35 15.42
CA SER A 51 1.61 12.12 16.08
C SER A 51 2.14 11.39 17.32
N GLY A 52 3.46 11.45 17.53
CA GLY A 52 4.14 10.83 18.66
C GLY A 52 4.56 9.38 18.40
N ARG A 53 4.57 8.93 17.13
CA ARG A 53 4.99 7.57 16.76
C ARG A 53 6.39 7.57 16.16
N TYR A 54 7.09 6.46 16.38
CA TYR A 54 8.38 6.17 15.74
C TYR A 54 8.16 5.45 14.41
N VAL A 55 8.98 5.79 13.42
CA VAL A 55 9.10 5.06 12.15
C VAL A 55 10.51 4.52 12.03
N SER A 56 10.63 3.24 11.70
CA SER A 56 11.90 2.56 11.44
C SER A 56 12.17 2.51 9.93
N PHE A 57 13.45 2.48 9.55
CA PHE A 57 13.88 2.51 8.15
C PHE A 57 14.85 1.37 7.87
N ILE A 58 14.60 0.60 6.81
CA ILE A 58 15.47 -0.51 6.41
C ILE A 58 15.95 -0.27 4.98
N ASN A 59 17.26 -0.21 4.79
CA ASN A 59 17.90 -0.10 3.48
C ASN A 59 17.90 -1.44 2.74
N CYS A 60 17.39 -1.45 1.52
CA CYS A 60 17.40 -2.57 0.57
C CYS A 60 18.13 -2.24 -0.73
N SER A 61 18.94 -1.17 -0.74
CA SER A 61 19.70 -0.71 -1.90
C SER A 61 20.73 -1.73 -2.37
N GLU A 62 20.95 -1.77 -3.67
CA GLU A 62 21.88 -2.69 -4.33
C GLU A 62 23.02 -1.93 -4.97
N ASN A 63 24.24 -2.46 -4.85
CA ASN A 63 25.46 -1.95 -5.51
C ASN A 63 25.88 -0.54 -5.08
N ALA A 64 25.38 -0.08 -3.93
CA ALA A 64 25.76 1.17 -3.30
C ALA A 64 27.04 1.02 -2.47
N ALA A 65 27.93 2.00 -2.59
CA ALA A 65 29.13 2.14 -1.77
C ALA A 65 28.98 3.21 -0.67
N SER A 66 28.09 4.18 -0.87
CA SER A 66 27.75 5.19 0.15
C SER A 66 26.26 5.53 0.14
N TYR A 67 25.80 6.07 1.27
CA TYR A 67 24.40 6.36 1.56
C TYR A 67 24.29 7.79 2.10
N GLU A 68 23.22 8.47 1.74
CA GLU A 68 22.88 9.81 2.25
C GLU A 68 21.36 9.89 2.40
N TRP A 69 20.91 9.85 3.65
CA TRP A 69 19.52 9.99 4.04
C TRP A 69 19.21 11.45 4.33
N LYS A 70 18.18 11.99 3.68
CA LYS A 70 17.66 13.33 3.93
C LYS A 70 16.31 13.23 4.63
N PHE A 71 16.22 13.80 5.83
CA PHE A 71 14.96 14.04 6.51
C PHE A 71 14.69 15.55 6.57
N PRO A 72 13.42 16.00 6.56
CA PRO A 72 13.09 17.42 6.58
C PRO A 72 13.72 18.12 7.78
N SER A 73 14.34 19.29 7.54
CA SER A 73 14.90 20.14 8.59
C SER A 73 15.97 19.47 9.48
N SER A 74 16.61 18.40 9.01
CA SER A 74 17.71 17.72 9.71
C SER A 74 18.95 17.65 8.83
N SER A 75 20.13 17.53 9.46
CA SER A 75 21.37 17.22 8.72
C SER A 75 21.28 15.83 8.09
N PRO A 76 21.87 15.62 6.90
CA PRO A 76 21.89 14.31 6.27
C PRO A 76 22.55 13.25 7.16
N PHE A 77 22.04 12.02 7.10
CA PHE A 77 22.60 10.86 7.81
C PHE A 77 23.27 9.92 6.80
N THR A 78 24.49 9.48 7.08
CA THR A 78 25.35 8.83 6.06
C THR A 78 25.62 7.35 6.28
N GLU A 79 25.14 6.76 7.38
CA GLU A 79 25.27 5.32 7.57
C GLU A 79 24.23 4.56 6.76
N LYS A 80 24.42 3.24 6.65
CA LYS A 80 23.60 2.35 5.81
C LYS A 80 22.11 2.45 6.15
N SER A 81 21.74 2.46 7.42
CA SER A 81 20.35 2.63 7.85
C SER A 81 20.29 3.56 9.07
N PRO A 82 19.36 4.52 9.09
CA PRO A 82 19.22 5.47 10.18
C PRO A 82 18.52 4.82 11.38
N PRO A 83 18.71 5.34 12.60
CA PRO A 83 17.91 4.94 13.75
C PRO A 83 16.44 5.35 13.54
N ASP A 84 15.56 4.77 14.35
CA ASP A 84 14.14 5.11 14.38
C ASP A 84 13.94 6.62 14.62
N ARG A 85 13.00 7.21 13.88
CA ARG A 85 12.70 8.65 13.97
C ARG A 85 11.33 8.87 14.58
N LEU A 86 11.27 9.73 15.60
CA LEU A 86 10.01 10.21 16.19
C LEU A 86 9.40 11.28 15.29
N PHE A 87 8.11 11.13 15.00
CA PHE A 87 7.31 12.12 14.28
C PHE A 87 6.21 12.65 15.20
N ASP A 88 6.47 13.80 15.82
CA ASP A 88 5.61 14.43 16.83
C ASP A 88 4.67 15.51 16.26
N LYS A 89 4.96 16.03 15.06
CA LYS A 89 4.16 17.07 14.40
C LYS A 89 3.37 16.50 13.23
N ARG A 90 2.13 16.94 13.08
CA ARG A 90 1.32 16.61 11.90
C ARG A 90 1.90 17.26 10.65
N GLY A 91 1.74 16.60 9.52
CA GLY A 91 2.28 17.05 8.24
C GLY A 91 2.70 15.91 7.33
N SER A 92 3.37 16.27 6.24
CA SER A 92 3.96 15.31 5.30
C SER A 92 5.47 15.51 5.28
N PHE A 93 6.20 14.44 5.53
CA PHE A 93 7.64 14.44 5.68
C PHE A 93 8.22 13.57 4.57
N PRO A 94 8.80 14.14 3.51
CA PRO A 94 9.52 13.38 2.50
C PRO A 94 10.89 12.94 3.04
N ILE A 95 11.17 11.64 2.98
CA ILE A 95 12.47 11.04 3.31
C ILE A 95 13.09 10.56 2.00
N SER A 96 14.32 11.00 1.73
CA SER A 96 15.07 10.56 0.55
C SER A 96 16.30 9.76 0.95
N LEU A 97 16.53 8.63 0.30
CA LEU A 97 17.78 7.89 0.32
C LEU A 97 18.50 8.08 -1.02
N ILE A 98 19.64 8.75 -0.98
CA ILE A 98 20.56 8.89 -2.10
C ILE A 98 21.67 7.86 -1.90
N VAL A 99 21.90 7.02 -2.90
CA VAL A 99 23.02 6.07 -2.91
C VAL A 99 23.98 6.41 -4.03
N ARG A 100 25.27 6.11 -3.83
CA ARG A 100 26.31 6.32 -4.85
C ARG A 100 27.18 5.09 -5.01
N ASN A 101 27.71 4.87 -6.21
CA ASN A 101 28.72 3.84 -6.45
C ASN A 101 30.08 4.23 -5.85
N LYS A 102 31.05 3.32 -5.88
CA LYS A 102 32.37 3.48 -5.22
C LYS A 102 33.11 4.75 -5.63
N ASP A 103 33.06 5.09 -6.92
CA ASP A 103 33.77 6.24 -7.48
C ASP A 103 32.92 7.51 -7.50
N ALA A 104 31.70 7.45 -6.93
CA ALA A 104 30.70 8.51 -6.90
C ALA A 104 30.28 9.08 -8.28
N THR A 105 30.55 8.35 -9.37
CA THR A 105 30.20 8.72 -10.75
C THR A 105 28.75 8.41 -11.10
N LYS A 106 28.10 7.50 -10.37
CA LYS A 106 26.68 7.15 -10.51
C LYS A 106 25.98 7.35 -9.17
N SER A 107 24.75 7.86 -9.23
CA SER A 107 23.86 7.97 -8.08
C SER A 107 22.46 7.49 -8.44
N ASP A 108 21.73 7.03 -7.42
CA ASP A 108 20.31 6.75 -7.51
C ASP A 108 19.59 7.26 -6.26
N THR A 109 18.33 7.64 -6.38
CA THR A 109 17.55 8.26 -5.30
C THR A 109 16.16 7.65 -5.20
N MET A 110 15.79 7.22 -4.01
CA MET A 110 14.41 6.86 -3.67
C MET A 110 13.88 7.86 -2.66
N THR A 111 12.62 8.29 -2.84
CA THR A 111 11.91 9.14 -1.88
C THR A 111 10.60 8.49 -1.48
N LYS A 112 10.32 8.44 -0.19
CA LYS A 112 9.02 8.04 0.38
C LYS A 112 8.56 9.08 1.37
N THR A 113 7.26 9.17 1.62
CA THR A 113 6.68 10.18 2.50
C THR A 113 6.06 9.52 3.72
N VAL A 114 6.43 10.01 4.91
CA VAL A 114 5.67 9.75 6.14
C VAL A 114 4.63 10.85 6.28
N VAL A 115 3.36 10.47 6.41
CA VAL A 115 2.26 11.39 6.68
C VAL A 115 1.81 11.21 8.12
N VAL A 116 1.90 12.29 8.88
CA VAL A 116 1.47 12.35 10.28
C VAL A 116 0.15 13.10 10.32
N GLY A 117 -0.90 12.44 10.77
CA GLY A 117 -2.25 12.99 10.76
C GLY A 117 -3.18 12.19 11.65
N ARG A 118 -4.48 12.37 11.45
CA ARG A 118 -5.54 11.56 12.05
C ARG A 118 -6.41 10.97 10.95
N HIS A 119 -6.93 9.78 11.19
CA HIS A 119 -7.99 9.23 10.35
C HIS A 119 -9.30 9.96 10.67
N ALA A 120 -10.04 10.34 9.65
CA ALA A 120 -11.39 10.88 9.78
C ALA A 120 -12.36 9.95 9.04
N LEU A 121 -13.28 9.33 9.79
CA LEU A 121 -14.33 8.48 9.23
C LEU A 121 -15.30 9.36 8.45
N THR A 122 -15.50 9.03 7.18
CA THR A 122 -16.32 9.79 6.23
C THR A 122 -17.55 9.02 5.79
N LYS A 123 -17.51 7.69 5.80
CA LYS A 123 -18.63 6.86 5.36
C LYS A 123 -18.64 5.50 6.03
N ILE A 124 -19.83 4.98 6.27
CA ILE A 124 -20.05 3.60 6.72
C ILE A 124 -20.93 2.91 5.68
N ASN A 125 -20.50 1.73 5.23
CA ASN A 125 -21.29 0.84 4.40
C ASN A 125 -21.53 -0.49 5.15
N ILE A 126 -22.75 -0.76 5.58
CA ILE A 126 -23.17 -2.09 6.01
C ILE A 126 -23.52 -2.88 4.75
N LYS A 127 -22.56 -3.68 4.27
CA LYS A 127 -22.69 -4.50 3.06
C LYS A 127 -23.55 -5.74 3.26
N LYS A 128 -23.59 -6.24 4.48
CA LYS A 128 -24.37 -7.42 4.82
C LYS A 128 -24.76 -7.40 6.28
N PHE A 129 -26.03 -7.64 6.54
CA PHE A 129 -26.54 -7.90 7.88
C PHE A 129 -27.65 -8.96 7.82
N LYS A 130 -27.79 -9.74 8.88
CA LYS A 130 -28.89 -10.69 9.04
C LYS A 130 -30.02 -9.98 9.77
N ALA A 131 -31.12 -9.72 9.08
CA ALA A 131 -32.35 -9.14 9.64
C ALA A 131 -33.21 -10.19 10.36
N VAL A 132 -32.57 -11.11 11.08
CA VAL A 132 -33.22 -12.18 11.85
C VAL A 132 -32.59 -12.32 13.24
N ASP A 133 -33.38 -12.64 14.24
CA ASP A 133 -32.93 -12.80 15.63
C ASP A 133 -32.06 -14.06 15.78
N GLY A 134 -31.56 -14.32 17.00
CA GLY A 134 -30.78 -15.52 17.29
C GLY A 134 -31.53 -16.85 17.10
N SER A 135 -32.86 -16.80 16.97
CA SER A 135 -33.75 -17.93 16.71
C SER A 135 -34.16 -18.03 15.23
N GLY A 136 -33.75 -17.08 14.39
CA GLY A 136 -34.09 -17.02 12.97
C GLY A 136 -35.41 -16.32 12.62
N ASN A 137 -36.09 -15.70 13.59
CA ASN A 137 -37.31 -14.91 13.31
C ASN A 137 -36.92 -13.57 12.69
N ALA A 138 -37.73 -13.07 11.74
CA ALA A 138 -37.51 -11.75 11.16
C ALA A 138 -37.51 -10.65 12.22
N TRP A 139 -36.70 -9.61 12.02
CA TRP A 139 -36.72 -8.38 12.81
C TRP A 139 -37.91 -7.48 12.46
N ASP A 140 -39.01 -8.05 11.96
CA ASP A 140 -40.15 -7.34 11.38
C ASP A 140 -41.42 -8.13 11.73
N ASN A 141 -42.15 -7.66 12.75
CA ASN A 141 -43.28 -8.37 13.31
C ASN A 141 -44.63 -7.97 12.68
N ASP A 142 -44.70 -6.83 12.00
CA ASP A 142 -45.91 -6.30 11.38
C ASP A 142 -45.84 -6.24 9.84
N GLY A 143 -44.69 -6.56 9.26
CA GLY A 143 -44.50 -6.76 7.83
C GLY A 143 -44.18 -5.48 7.07
N THR A 144 -43.87 -4.37 7.75
CA THR A 144 -43.37 -3.16 7.10
C THR A 144 -41.88 -3.31 6.75
N GLY A 145 -41.13 -4.02 7.58
CA GLY A 145 -39.70 -4.22 7.47
C GLY A 145 -39.04 -3.82 8.78
N PRO A 146 -37.76 -4.16 9.01
CA PRO A 146 -37.07 -3.61 10.16
C PRO A 146 -36.71 -2.15 9.88
N ASP A 147 -37.19 -1.26 10.73
CA ASP A 147 -36.81 0.16 10.70
C ASP A 147 -35.50 0.33 11.48
N ILE A 148 -34.38 0.36 10.76
CA ILE A 148 -33.06 0.20 11.37
C ILE A 148 -32.47 1.54 11.78
N LYS A 149 -32.23 1.69 13.08
CA LYS A 149 -31.32 2.70 13.64
C LYS A 149 -29.98 2.07 14.00
N ILE A 150 -28.89 2.72 13.59
CA ILE A 150 -27.52 2.24 13.84
C ILE A 150 -26.87 3.12 14.90
N LEU A 151 -26.37 2.52 15.99
CA LEU A 151 -25.45 3.17 16.92
C LEU A 151 -24.03 2.71 16.66
N TYR A 152 -23.07 3.62 16.65
CA TYR A 152 -21.68 3.29 16.38
C TYR A 152 -20.72 4.19 17.15
N GLY A 153 -19.54 3.68 17.50
CA GLY A 153 -18.54 4.42 18.26
C GLY A 153 -17.86 3.57 19.34
N PRO A 154 -17.06 4.18 20.22
CA PRO A 154 -16.39 3.48 21.31
C PRO A 154 -17.40 2.77 22.21
N ASP A 155 -17.19 1.49 22.48
CA ASP A 155 -18.16 0.64 23.19
C ASP A 155 -18.46 1.13 24.63
N ALA A 156 -17.44 1.65 25.29
CA ALA A 156 -17.56 2.20 26.64
C ALA A 156 -18.22 3.59 26.68
N ASN A 157 -18.54 4.20 25.54
CA ASN A 157 -19.17 5.52 25.49
C ASN A 157 -20.70 5.36 25.52
N PRO A 158 -21.40 5.88 26.56
CA PRO A 158 -22.86 5.85 26.61
C PRO A 158 -23.52 6.70 25.51
N ASN A 159 -22.80 7.69 24.99
CA ASN A 159 -23.26 8.59 23.93
C ASN A 159 -22.61 8.21 22.60
N MET A 160 -22.89 7.01 22.12
CA MET A 160 -22.49 6.56 20.78
C MET A 160 -23.10 7.48 19.71
N TYR A 161 -22.44 7.56 18.55
CA TYR A 161 -23.02 8.20 17.37
C TYR A 161 -24.23 7.39 16.89
N SER A 162 -25.17 8.05 16.21
CA SER A 162 -26.35 7.37 15.66
C SER A 162 -26.74 7.88 14.29
N THR A 163 -27.29 7.00 13.46
CA THR A 163 -27.97 7.38 12.22
C THR A 163 -29.39 7.87 12.51
N GLU A 164 -30.02 8.46 11.48
CA GLU A 164 -31.47 8.47 11.35
C GLU A 164 -32.00 7.04 11.15
N VAL A 165 -33.32 6.87 11.21
CA VAL A 165 -33.96 5.59 10.96
C VAL A 165 -33.92 5.29 9.46
N HIS A 166 -33.46 4.08 9.12
CA HIS A 166 -33.53 3.55 7.78
C HIS A 166 -34.80 2.71 7.65
N GLU A 167 -35.83 3.32 7.10
CA GLU A 167 -37.17 2.71 6.97
C GLU A 167 -37.13 1.47 6.06
N ASN A 168 -37.73 0.38 6.51
CA ASN A 168 -37.87 -0.89 5.80
C ASN A 168 -36.53 -1.39 5.24
N ALA A 169 -35.46 -1.29 6.05
CA ALA A 169 -34.10 -1.50 5.58
C ALA A 169 -33.87 -2.95 5.12
N ALA A 170 -33.53 -3.12 3.85
CA ALA A 170 -33.16 -4.41 3.26
C ALA A 170 -31.83 -4.31 2.50
N GLY A 171 -30.96 -5.30 2.67
CA GLY A 171 -29.70 -5.39 1.91
C GLY A 171 -28.58 -4.49 2.43
N GLU A 172 -28.01 -3.65 1.56
CA GLU A 172 -26.90 -2.77 1.93
C GLU A 172 -27.41 -1.44 2.49
N ILE A 173 -26.82 -0.97 3.59
CA ILE A 173 -27.07 0.37 4.15
C ILE A 173 -25.79 1.19 4.02
N SER A 174 -25.88 2.39 3.45
CA SER A 174 -24.73 3.28 3.26
C SER A 174 -25.09 4.70 3.67
N PHE A 175 -24.23 5.34 4.45
CA PHE A 175 -24.42 6.72 4.87
C PHE A 175 -23.09 7.46 5.05
N ASP A 176 -23.08 8.72 4.62
CA ASP A 176 -21.97 9.63 4.82
C ASP A 176 -22.00 10.21 6.24
N ILE A 177 -20.82 10.47 6.78
CA ILE A 177 -20.63 10.99 8.13
C ILE A 177 -20.43 12.49 8.04
N THR A 178 -21.45 13.26 8.45
CA THR A 178 -21.39 14.73 8.43
C THR A 178 -21.71 15.31 9.81
N PRO A 179 -20.77 15.99 10.48
CA PRO A 179 -19.36 16.14 10.10
C PRO A 179 -18.55 14.85 10.28
N ASN A 180 -17.48 14.68 9.49
CA ASN A 180 -16.57 13.54 9.61
C ASN A 180 -16.10 13.34 11.06
N ILE A 181 -15.99 12.08 11.49
CA ILE A 181 -15.51 11.75 12.85
C ILE A 181 -14.00 11.60 12.81
N VAL A 182 -13.29 12.60 13.33
CA VAL A 182 -11.83 12.58 13.46
C VAL A 182 -11.41 11.72 14.66
N MET A 183 -10.61 10.68 14.41
CA MET A 183 -10.08 9.80 15.45
C MET A 183 -9.01 10.53 16.28
N GLY A 184 -9.14 10.50 17.59
CA GLY A 184 -8.27 11.16 18.54
C GLY A 184 -8.44 10.65 19.96
N ASN A 185 -8.03 11.46 20.94
CA ASN A 185 -8.16 11.07 22.34
C ASN A 185 -9.64 10.96 22.72
N GLY A 186 -10.06 9.78 23.18
CA GLY A 186 -11.44 9.50 23.63
C GLY A 186 -12.27 8.67 22.66
N ASN A 187 -12.00 8.74 21.35
CA ASN A 187 -12.69 7.90 20.36
C ASN A 187 -11.75 6.95 19.58
N ASN A 188 -10.44 6.97 19.85
CA ASN A 188 -9.48 6.04 19.26
C ASN A 188 -9.38 4.67 19.96
N GLY A 189 -10.49 4.24 20.57
CA GLY A 189 -10.61 2.96 21.29
C GLY A 189 -11.23 1.86 20.43
N GLY A 190 -11.66 0.78 21.10
CA GLY A 190 -12.44 -0.28 20.49
C GLY A 190 -13.89 0.16 20.24
N TRP A 191 -14.36 0.03 19.01
CA TRP A 191 -15.70 0.40 18.57
C TRP A 191 -16.65 -0.80 18.52
N THR A 192 -17.93 -0.50 18.73
CA THR A 192 -19.07 -1.38 18.45
C THR A 192 -20.03 -0.70 17.47
N PHE A 193 -20.77 -1.52 16.73
CA PHE A 193 -21.91 -1.12 15.91
C PHE A 193 -23.13 -1.90 16.40
N LYS A 194 -24.23 -1.21 16.67
CA LYS A 194 -25.46 -1.78 17.20
C LYS A 194 -26.58 -1.47 16.23
N LEU A 195 -27.26 -2.48 15.73
CA LEU A 195 -28.45 -2.30 14.88
C LEU A 195 -29.67 -2.50 15.77
N ILE A 196 -30.59 -1.55 15.71
CA ILE A 196 -31.80 -1.49 16.51
C ILE A 196 -32.95 -1.39 15.53
N ASP A 197 -33.93 -2.27 15.68
CA ASP A 197 -35.24 -2.13 15.03
C ASP A 197 -36.10 -1.20 15.90
N VAL A 198 -36.59 -0.09 15.34
CA VAL A 198 -37.32 0.92 16.12
C VAL A 198 -38.81 0.62 16.28
N ASP A 199 -39.38 -0.29 15.48
CA ASP A 199 -40.79 -0.67 15.56
C ASP A 199 -41.08 -1.61 16.72
N ALA A 200 -40.08 -2.40 17.13
CA ALA A 200 -40.18 -3.35 18.23
C ALA A 200 -40.29 -2.70 19.64
N GLY A 201 -40.37 -1.38 19.75
CA GLY A 201 -40.18 -0.66 21.01
C GLY A 201 -38.73 -0.79 21.49
N ALA A 202 -38.32 -0.09 22.55
CA ALA A 202 -36.93 -0.03 23.00
C ALA A 202 -36.40 -1.39 23.53
N THR A 203 -36.13 -2.34 22.63
CA THR A 203 -35.49 -3.62 22.89
C THR A 203 -33.97 -3.43 22.88
N PRO A 204 -33.21 -4.34 23.53
CA PRO A 204 -31.77 -4.39 23.31
C PRO A 204 -31.46 -4.46 21.80
N PRO A 205 -30.28 -3.99 21.36
CA PRO A 205 -29.94 -4.02 19.95
C PRO A 205 -30.08 -5.44 19.39
N MET A 206 -30.71 -5.55 18.23
CA MET A 206 -30.97 -6.84 17.57
C MET A 206 -29.65 -7.56 17.23
N THR A 207 -28.59 -6.78 16.98
CA THR A 207 -27.23 -7.31 16.94
C THR A 207 -26.21 -6.26 17.38
N THR A 208 -25.09 -6.73 17.90
CA THR A 208 -23.89 -5.92 18.16
C THR A 208 -22.71 -6.51 17.41
N ILE A 209 -22.02 -5.68 16.64
CA ILE A 209 -20.85 -6.02 15.85
C ILE A 209 -19.64 -5.33 16.49
N GLY A 210 -18.61 -6.12 16.82
CA GLY A 210 -17.51 -5.68 17.68
C GLY A 210 -17.76 -6.01 19.16
N GLY A 211 -16.99 -5.40 20.06
CA GLY A 211 -17.09 -5.62 21.51
C GLY A 211 -16.08 -6.65 22.03
N SER A 212 -15.94 -6.80 23.34
CA SER A 212 -14.92 -7.71 23.91
C SER A 212 -15.14 -9.17 23.45
N PRO A 213 -14.10 -9.89 22.98
CA PRO A 213 -12.70 -9.46 22.78
C PRO A 213 -12.38 -8.90 21.36
N ASN A 214 -13.36 -8.87 20.47
CA ASN A 214 -13.24 -8.56 19.04
C ASN A 214 -13.58 -7.09 18.70
N TYR A 215 -13.00 -6.14 19.43
CA TYR A 215 -13.22 -4.71 19.18
C TYR A 215 -12.76 -4.28 17.78
N ILE A 216 -13.51 -3.36 17.16
CA ILE A 216 -13.13 -2.71 15.92
C ILE A 216 -12.22 -1.52 16.25
N TYR A 217 -11.05 -1.41 15.65
CA TYR A 217 -10.12 -0.31 15.90
C TYR A 217 -9.92 0.52 14.62
N PRO A 218 -10.68 1.62 14.43
CA PRO A 218 -10.62 2.38 13.19
C PRO A 218 -9.22 2.92 12.85
N SER A 219 -8.41 3.28 13.85
CA SER A 219 -7.04 3.76 13.61
C SER A 219 -6.03 2.70 13.18
N ARG A 220 -6.38 1.41 13.25
CA ARG A 220 -5.46 0.32 12.87
C ARG A 220 -5.52 -0.01 11.38
N GLY A 221 -6.45 0.56 10.62
CA GLY A 221 -6.48 0.40 9.17
C GLY A 221 -5.75 1.55 8.48
N THR A 222 -4.68 1.25 7.75
CA THR A 222 -3.94 2.24 6.96
C THR A 222 -4.50 2.43 5.56
N ALA A 223 -5.37 1.52 5.10
CA ALA A 223 -6.02 1.56 3.79
C ALA A 223 -7.52 1.81 3.94
N SER A 224 -8.08 2.63 3.04
CA SER A 224 -9.52 2.85 2.89
C SER A 224 -9.96 2.15 1.59
N PRO A 225 -11.09 1.41 1.57
CA PRO A 225 -11.95 1.10 2.73
C PRO A 225 -11.31 0.04 3.65
N PHE A 226 -11.73 0.02 4.91
CA PHE A 226 -11.43 -1.05 5.85
C PHE A 226 -12.65 -1.92 6.09
N THR A 227 -12.57 -3.17 5.64
CA THR A 227 -13.66 -4.14 5.76
C THR A 227 -13.53 -4.96 7.04
N ILE A 228 -14.62 -5.04 7.77
CA ILE A 228 -14.78 -5.79 9.00
C ILE A 228 -15.73 -6.96 8.73
N TYR A 229 -15.29 -8.15 9.11
CA TYR A 229 -16.09 -9.37 9.08
C TYR A 229 -16.35 -9.81 10.51
N ASN A 230 -17.54 -10.33 10.79
CA ASN A 230 -17.82 -11.04 12.05
C ASN A 230 -18.24 -12.49 11.80
N ALA A 231 -18.32 -13.28 12.88
CA ALA A 231 -18.68 -14.70 12.83
C ALA A 231 -20.12 -14.97 12.33
N ASN A 232 -20.97 -13.95 12.24
CA ASN A 232 -22.37 -14.08 11.86
C ASN A 232 -22.64 -13.59 10.42
N ASP A 233 -21.60 -13.49 9.58
CA ASP A 233 -21.63 -12.98 8.19
C ASP A 233 -22.01 -11.50 8.03
N TYR A 234 -21.87 -10.69 9.07
CA TYR A 234 -22.02 -9.25 8.91
C TYR A 234 -20.76 -8.67 8.27
N ILE A 235 -20.95 -7.73 7.33
CA ILE A 235 -19.87 -7.07 6.60
C ILE A 235 -20.07 -5.56 6.73
N ILE A 236 -19.11 -4.88 7.33
CA ILE A 236 -19.07 -3.41 7.44
C ILE A 236 -17.81 -2.91 6.75
N GLU A 237 -17.95 -1.91 5.90
CA GLU A 237 -16.83 -1.17 5.32
C GLU A 237 -16.81 0.25 5.86
N LEU A 238 -15.66 0.63 6.42
CA LEU A 238 -15.40 1.98 6.88
C LEU A 238 -14.56 2.70 5.83
N GLU A 239 -15.04 3.84 5.36
CA GLU A 239 -14.24 4.74 4.54
C GLU A 239 -13.75 5.91 5.39
N TRP A 240 -12.48 6.22 5.24
CA TRP A 240 -11.85 7.33 5.93
C TRP A 240 -10.91 8.11 5.02
N ILE A 241 -10.69 9.36 5.41
CA ILE A 241 -9.65 10.22 4.86
C ILE A 241 -8.60 10.53 5.92
N LEU A 242 -7.46 11.04 5.47
CA LEU A 242 -6.45 11.60 6.35
C LEU A 242 -6.68 13.10 6.53
N VAL A 243 -6.75 13.53 7.79
CA VAL A 243 -6.75 14.94 8.15
C VAL A 243 -5.43 15.30 8.82
N LYS A 244 -4.75 16.31 8.27
CA LYS A 244 -3.46 16.82 8.76
C LYS A 244 -3.68 17.88 9.85
#